data_AF-A0A328SH84-F1
#
_entry.id   AF-A0A328SH84-F1
#
_cell.length_a   1.000
_cell.length_b   1.000
_cell.length_c   1.000
_cell.angle_alpha   90.00
_cell.angle_beta   90.00
_cell.angle_gamma   90.00
#
_symmetry.space_group_name_H-M   'P 1'
#
loop_
_entity.id
_entity.type
_entity.pdbx_description
1 polymer ?
#
loop_
_entity_poly.entity_id
_entity_poly.type
_entity_poly.pdbx_seq_one_letter_code
_entity_poly.pdbx_strand_id
1 'polypeptide(L)' 'MKIWIDIVNSPHVRFFNGIIKRLRRDGHEVLITARDFSNIHDLLDIFNLDYVSIGDHGVTLEEKLLSSTKRAYELS' A
#
# COMPACT_ATOMS: atom_id res chain seq x y z
N MET A 1 12.92 -16.11 2.29
CA MET A 1 12.64 -15.64 0.90
C MET A 1 11.99 -14.26 0.98
N LYS A 2 12.09 -13.44 -0.07
CA LYS A 2 11.36 -12.17 -0.17
C LYS A 2 10.00 -12.40 -0.80
N ILE A 3 8.94 -11.94 -0.14
CA ILE A 3 7.56 -12.12 -0.58
C ILE A 3 6.90 -10.75 -0.60
N TRP A 4 6.26 -10.43 -1.71
CA TRP A 4 5.51 -9.19 -1.88
C TRP A 4 4.01 -9.51 -1.95
N ILE A 5 3.22 -8.82 -1.13
CA ILE A 5 1.77 -8.95 -1.08
C ILE A 5 1.14 -7.58 -1.32
N ASP A 6 0.33 -7.47 -2.38
CA ASP A 6 -0.40 -6.26 -2.72
C ASP A 6 -1.86 -6.34 -2.27
N ILE A 7 -2.28 -5.40 -1.45
CA ILE A 7 -3.63 -5.30 -0.88
C ILE A 7 -4.45 -4.32 -1.71
N VAL A 8 -5.37 -4.87 -2.50
CA VAL A 8 -6.19 -4.09 -3.46
C VAL A 8 -7.63 -3.88 -3.01
N ASN A 9 -8.09 -4.54 -1.95
CA ASN A 9 -9.44 -4.35 -1.38
C ASN A 9 -9.47 -4.71 0.13
N SER A 10 -10.54 -4.30 0.81
CA SER A 10 -10.68 -4.48 2.26
C SER A 10 -10.72 -5.96 2.72
N PRO A 11 -11.42 -6.89 2.04
CA PRO A 11 -11.39 -8.32 2.40
C PRO A 11 -9.98 -8.94 2.40
N HIS A 12 -9.09 -8.48 1.51
CA HIS A 12 -7.71 -8.98 1.44
C HIS A 12 -6.96 -8.76 2.76
N VAL A 13 -7.18 -7.64 3.45
CA VAL A 13 -6.48 -7.35 4.71
C VAL A 13 -6.72 -8.47 5.72
N ARG A 14 -7.99 -8.86 5.92
CA ARG A 14 -8.35 -9.91 6.87
C ARG A 14 -7.83 -11.27 6.44
N PHE A 15 -7.94 -11.59 5.14
CA PHE A 15 -7.49 -12.85 4.56
C PHE A 15 -5.97 -13.03 4.71
N PHE A 16 -5.19 -12.00 4.35
CA PHE A 16 -3.73 -12.08 4.36
C PHE A 16 -3.11 -11.92 5.75
N ASN A 17 -3.78 -11.31 6.73
CA ASN A 17 -3.23 -11.12 8.08
C ASN A 17 -2.65 -12.42 8.70
N GLY A 18 -3.37 -13.55 8.60
CA GLY A 18 -2.87 -14.84 9.10
C GLY A 18 -1.68 -15.37 8.28
N ILE A 19 -1.74 -15.22 6.96
CA ILE A 19 -0.70 -15.67 6.02
C ILE A 19 0.59 -14.89 6.26
N ILE A 20 0.51 -13.56 6.33
CA ILE A 20 1.64 -12.66 6.59
C ILE A 20 2.31 -13.02 7.92
N LYS A 21 1.53 -13.18 9.00
CA LYS A 21 2.06 -13.55 10.31
C LYS A 21 2.78 -14.90 10.28
N ARG A 22 2.24 -15.88 9.55
CA ARG A 22 2.89 -17.17 9.36
C ARG A 22 4.19 -17.05 8.58
N LEU A 23 4.18 -16.35 7.45
CA LEU A 23 5.36 -16.15 6.61
C LEU A 23 6.48 -15.43 7.36
N ARG A 24 6.16 -14.36 8.09
CA ARG A 24 7.14 -13.65 8.93
C ARG A 24 7.72 -14.58 10.00
N ARG A 25 6.89 -15.39 10.68
CA ARG A 25 7.34 -16.36 11.69
C ARG A 25 8.24 -17.45 11.11
N ASP A 26 7.97 -17.87 9.89
CA ASP A 26 8.77 -18.88 9.18
C ASP A 26 10.08 -18.27 8.61
N GLY A 27 10.39 -17.00 8.90
CA GLY A 27 11.66 -16.34 8.56
C GLY A 27 11.67 -15.66 7.18
N HIS A 28 10.50 -15.43 6.58
CA HIS A 28 10.38 -14.72 5.30
C HIS A 28 10.30 -13.20 5.50
N GLU A 29 10.93 -12.46 4.59
CA GLU A 29 10.79 -11.00 4.48
C GLU A 29 9.52 -10.72 3.68
N VAL A 30 8.53 -10.07 4.32
CA VAL A 30 7.23 -9.78 3.69
C VAL A 30 7.04 -8.28 3.55
N LEU A 31 7.06 -7.81 2.30
CA LEU A 31 6.69 -6.46 1.93
C LEU A 31 5.19 -6.42 1.63
N ILE A 32 4.47 -5.50 2.29
CA ILE A 32 3.06 -5.25 2.04
C ILE A 32 2.94 -3.92 1.33
N THR A 33 2.23 -3.89 0.21
CA THR A 33 1.78 -2.65 -0.42
C THR A 33 0.28 -2.56 -0.35
N ALA A 34 -0.24 -1.35 -0.24
CA ALA A 34 -1.68 -1.10 -0.25
C ALA A 34 -1.98 0.23 -0.92
N ARG A 35 -3.12 0.31 -1.60
CA ARG A 35 -3.61 1.59 -2.11
C ARG A 35 -4.36 2.34 -1.04
N ASP A 36 -4.24 3.66 -1.07
CA ASP A 36 -5.12 4.53 -0.29
C ASP A 36 -6.51 4.51 -0.91
N PHE A 37 -7.30 3.51 -0.56
CA PHE A 37 -8.64 3.33 -1.08
C PHE A 37 -9.54 2.77 0.01
N SER A 38 -10.68 3.43 0.21
CA SER A 38 -11.66 3.02 1.22
C SER A 38 -10.99 2.94 2.61
N ASN A 39 -11.30 1.89 3.38
CA ASN A 39 -10.81 1.64 4.72
C ASN A 39 -9.63 0.64 4.77
N ILE A 40 -8.86 0.47 3.68
CA ILE A 40 -7.76 -0.50 3.63
C ILE A 40 -6.68 -0.17 4.66
N HIS A 41 -6.24 1.10 4.71
CA HIS A 41 -5.24 1.58 5.65
C HIS A 41 -5.68 1.39 7.11
N ASP A 42 -6.89 1.83 7.45
CA ASP A 42 -7.47 1.65 8.80
C ASP A 42 -7.45 0.18 9.22
N LEU A 43 -7.83 -0.72 8.31
CA LEU A 43 -7.81 -2.15 8.60
C LEU A 43 -6.38 -2.67 8.79
N LEU A 44 -5.42 -2.25 7.96
CA LEU A 44 -4.02 -2.65 8.09
C LEU A 44 -3.44 -2.21 9.44
N ASP A 45 -3.78 -0.99 9.88
CA ASP A 45 -3.39 -0.44 11.18
C ASP A 45 -4.04 -1.23 12.34
N ILE A 46 -5.33 -1.54 12.25
CA ILE A 46 -6.03 -2.40 13.24
C ILE A 46 -5.35 -3.76 13.37
N PHE A 47 -4.85 -4.34 12.27
CA PHE A 47 -4.15 -5.62 12.29
C PHE A 47 -2.66 -5.53 12.66
N ASN A 48 -2.13 -4.31 12.87
CA ASN A 48 -0.71 -4.02 13.08
C ASN A 48 0.18 -4.60 11.97
N LEU A 49 -0.17 -4.31 10.71
CA LEU A 49 0.56 -4.75 9.54
C LEU A 49 1.28 -3.57 8.90
N ASP A 50 2.60 -3.48 9.03
CA ASP A 50 3.38 -2.43 8.35
C ASP A 50 3.26 -2.58 6.83
N TYR A 51 2.91 -1.49 6.15
CA TYR A 51 2.72 -1.44 4.71
C TYR A 51 3.33 -0.19 4.09
N VAL A 52 3.61 -0.26 2.79
CA VAL A 52 3.94 0.88 1.96
C VAL A 52 2.67 1.30 1.24
N SER A 53 2.18 2.50 1.54
CA SER A 53 1.09 3.09 0.76
C SER A 53 1.58 3.41 -0.66
N ILE A 54 0.84 2.94 -1.66
CA ILE A 54 1.16 3.13 -3.07
C ILE A 54 -0.04 3.71 -3.81
N GLY A 55 0.22 4.66 -4.70
CA GLY A 55 -0.86 5.38 -5.39
C GLY A 55 -1.45 6.44 -4.47
N ASP A 56 -0.88 7.64 -4.58
CA ASP A 56 -1.37 8.83 -3.90
C ASP A 56 -2.82 9.09 -4.33
N HIS A 57 -3.69 9.44 -3.37
CA HIS A 57 -4.86 10.23 -3.69
C HIS A 57 -4.35 11.53 -4.31
N GLY A 58 -4.38 11.65 -5.64
CA GLY A 58 -4.47 12.99 -6.21
C GLY A 58 -5.80 13.56 -5.74
N VAL A 59 -5.75 14.41 -4.71
CA VAL A 59 -6.88 14.87 -3.90
C VAL A 59 -7.81 15.77 -4.73
N THR A 60 -7.29 16.39 -5.79
CA THR A 60 -8.07 17.06 -6.85
C THR A 60 -7.46 16.91 -8.25
N LEU A 61 -8.23 17.23 -9.30
CA LEU A 61 -7.73 17.32 -10.68
C LEU A 61 -6.58 18.34 -10.81
N GLU A 62 -6.65 19.42 -10.04
CA GLU A 62 -5.65 20.48 -9.99
C GLU A 62 -4.30 19.98 -9.45
N GLU A 63 -4.31 19.20 -8.37
CA GLU A 63 -3.08 18.63 -7.81
C GLU A 63 -2.45 17.59 -8.74
N LYS A 64 -3.27 16.80 -9.44
CA LYS A 64 -2.79 15.87 -10.47
C LYS A 64 -2.11 16.63 -11.61
N LEU A 65 -2.70 17.75 -12.04
CA LEU A 65 -2.10 18.62 -13.04
C LEU A 65 -0.77 19.20 -12.53
N LEU A 66 -0.75 19.75 -11.32
CA LEU A 66 0.44 20.36 -10.72
C LEU A 66 1.59 19.36 -10.57
N SER A 67 1.30 18.16 -10.03
CA SER A 67 2.27 17.08 -9.85
C SER A 67 2.84 16.59 -11.18
N SER A 68 1.98 16.45 -12.20
CA SER A 68 2.40 16.06 -13.55
C SER A 68 3.29 17.13 -14.20
N THR A 69 2.91 18.40 -14.13
CA THR A 69 3.67 19.51 -14.71
C THR A 69 5.00 19.71 -14.01
N LYS A 70 5.04 19.64 -12.67
CA LYS A 70 6.27 19.78 -11.90
C LYS A 70 7.31 18.71 -12.28
N ARG A 71 6.86 17.46 -12.43
CA ARG A 71 7.73 16.35 -12.85
C ARG A 71 8.28 16.54 -14.27
N ALA A 72 7.47 17.06 -15.19
CA ALA A 72 7.91 17.32 -16.55
C ALA A 72 9.00 18.42 -16.60
N TYR A 73 8.87 19.45 -15.75
CA TYR A 73 9.84 20.54 -15.63
C TYR A 73 11.16 20.10 -14.97
N GLU A 74 11.10 19.28 -13.92
CA GLU A 74 12.32 18.80 -13.24
C GLU A 74 13.16 17.83 -14.11
N LEU A 75 12.55 17.26 -15.16
CA LEU A 75 13.19 16.32 -16.08
C LEU A 75 13.56 16.94 -17.44
N SER A 76 13.30 18.23 -17.64
CA SER A 76 13.71 19.02 -18.82
C SER A 76 14.95 19.86 -18.52
#